data_AF-A0A8H6YYI7-F1
#
_entry.id   AF-A0A8H6YYI7-F1
#
_cell.length_a   1.000
_cell.length_b   1.000
_cell.length_c   1.000
_cell.angle_alpha   90.00
_cell.angle_beta   90.00
_cell.angle_gamma   90.00
#
_symmetry.space_group_name_H-M   'P 1'
#
loop_
_entity.id
_entity.type
_entity.pdbx_description
1 polymer ?
#
loop_
_entity_poly.entity_id
_entity_poly.type
_entity_poly.pdbx_seq_one_letter_code
_entity_poly.pdbx_strand_id
1 'polypeptide(L)'
;MVSPTPVSPEELFYPPEIAEGLKAPVIPQRLVDEALACAWEYVRCITPHWTNWKRYVAYNRLILLMVFAEFNGEVVQVQRGGDILGYNVQELLDTLFRGTAGYAAMCQEFWAFMLVTSEKNMKSRTHSELFRRYVNAIASGPRNWFRLRDCDGQARWAVAASLACNDMDDAWFSENEWQILMELGTTMYDAVSFYKHRAEGETNNTFAYVNPELRIEAFRMARQVLWAFDATQATDPAWRITLNFLRSFGGPIQAMMRRYRFVDQGLTIGLPEDTRMVEETRKNVKLWNRIDGKEEAMHVWDETSYRRALEAEEEVMFEGLGDLLRQGSAHACEDCNKNPVDLAARQMYQFAGVRLCEACRKEWDAYVRALPDRAVEVFPVLEPLLQVGRL
;
A
#
# COMPACT_ATOMS: atom_id res chain seq x y z
N MET A 1 2.50 35.88 -12.19
CA MET A 1 1.47 34.98 -11.62
C MET A 1 0.52 34.63 -12.74
N VAL A 2 0.55 33.39 -13.22
CA VAL A 2 -0.42 32.91 -14.21
C VAL A 2 -1.69 32.58 -13.41
N SER A 3 -2.81 33.26 -13.68
CA SER A 3 -4.09 32.88 -13.08
C SER A 3 -4.39 31.43 -13.45
N PRO A 4 -4.78 30.57 -12.50
CA PRO A 4 -5.16 29.20 -12.82
C PRO A 4 -6.38 29.25 -13.73
N THR A 5 -6.22 28.72 -14.95
CA THR A 5 -7.35 28.44 -15.84
C THR A 5 -8.32 27.52 -15.10
N PRO A 6 -9.63 27.81 -15.08
CA PRO A 6 -10.59 26.92 -14.45
C PRO A 6 -10.50 25.53 -15.11
N VAL A 7 -10.13 24.53 -14.32
CA VAL A 7 -10.05 23.14 -14.75
C VAL A 7 -11.48 22.65 -14.96
N SER A 8 -11.80 22.21 -16.18
CA SER A 8 -13.06 21.53 -16.48
C SER A 8 -13.22 20.30 -15.57
N PRO A 9 -14.43 19.95 -15.09
CA PRO A 9 -14.63 18.69 -14.38
C PRO A 9 -14.09 17.53 -15.23
N GLU A 10 -13.21 16.72 -14.67
CA GLU A 10 -12.65 15.56 -15.36
C GLU A 10 -13.71 14.47 -15.53
N GLU A 11 -13.81 13.90 -16.73
CA GLU A 11 -14.72 12.79 -17.02
C GLU A 11 -14.26 11.51 -16.29
N LEU A 12 -15.20 10.75 -15.73
CA LEU A 12 -14.93 9.51 -15.01
C LEU A 12 -15.08 8.32 -15.98
N PHE A 13 -14.09 7.44 -16.04
CA PHE A 13 -14.11 6.27 -16.93
C PHE A 13 -13.95 4.98 -16.14
N TYR A 14 -14.88 4.04 -16.35
CA TYR A 14 -14.79 2.67 -15.88
C TYR A 14 -15.77 1.77 -16.68
N PRO A 15 -15.44 0.49 -16.89
CA PRO A 15 -16.38 -0.49 -17.43
C PRO A 15 -17.63 -0.65 -16.53
N PRO A 16 -18.85 -0.66 -17.10
CA PRO A 16 -20.09 -0.83 -16.32
C PRO A 16 -20.11 -2.09 -15.45
N GLU A 17 -19.45 -3.17 -15.89
CA GLU A 17 -19.36 -4.45 -15.17
C GLU A 17 -18.73 -4.29 -13.78
N ILE A 18 -17.87 -3.29 -13.57
CA ILE A 18 -17.26 -3.04 -12.26
C ILE A 18 -18.31 -2.51 -11.27
N ALA A 19 -19.36 -1.81 -11.72
CA ALA A 19 -20.40 -1.24 -10.87
C ALA A 19 -21.59 -2.20 -10.63
N GLU A 20 -21.73 -3.25 -11.44
CA GLU A 20 -22.81 -4.23 -11.29
C GLU A 20 -22.78 -4.88 -9.91
N GLY A 21 -23.92 -4.91 -9.22
CA GLY A 21 -24.04 -5.51 -7.88
C GLY A 21 -23.59 -4.63 -6.71
N LEU A 22 -22.95 -3.48 -6.97
CA LEU A 22 -22.54 -2.55 -5.92
C LEU A 22 -23.75 -1.96 -5.19
N LYS A 23 -23.71 -2.03 -3.85
CA LYS A 23 -24.72 -1.51 -2.93
C LYS A 23 -24.05 -0.59 -1.91
N ALA A 24 -24.06 0.71 -2.19
CA ALA A 24 -23.46 1.73 -1.34
C ALA A 24 -24.48 2.80 -0.87
N PRO A 25 -25.59 2.42 -0.21
CA PRO A 25 -26.72 3.32 0.05
C PRO A 25 -26.39 4.51 0.97
N VAL A 26 -25.33 4.40 1.78
CA VAL A 26 -24.88 5.44 2.73
C VAL A 26 -23.78 6.34 2.17
N ILE A 27 -23.32 6.10 0.93
CA ILE A 27 -22.23 6.83 0.30
C ILE A 27 -22.81 7.74 -0.78
N PRO A 28 -22.50 9.04 -0.79
CA PRO A 28 -22.87 9.92 -1.88
C PRO A 28 -22.44 9.39 -3.24
N GLN A 29 -23.33 9.40 -4.24
CA GLN A 29 -23.07 8.83 -5.57
C GLN A 29 -21.78 9.36 -6.21
N ARG A 30 -21.47 10.65 -6.05
CA ARG A 30 -20.21 11.24 -6.54
C ARG A 30 -18.96 10.52 -6.00
N LEU A 31 -18.96 10.10 -4.74
CA LEU A 31 -17.84 9.37 -4.15
C LEU A 31 -17.80 7.92 -4.65
N VAL A 32 -18.95 7.32 -4.94
CA VAL A 32 -19.03 6.00 -5.58
C VAL A 32 -18.42 6.06 -6.98
N ASP A 33 -18.80 7.05 -7.78
CA ASP A 33 -18.26 7.20 -9.15
C ASP A 33 -16.75 7.48 -9.14
N GLU A 34 -16.27 8.29 -8.19
CA GLU A 34 -14.84 8.54 -7.99
C GLU A 34 -14.09 7.26 -7.59
N ALA A 35 -14.65 6.46 -6.68
CA ALA A 35 -14.05 5.20 -6.25
C ALA A 35 -13.99 4.16 -7.38
N LEU A 36 -15.03 4.06 -8.19
CA LEU A 36 -15.08 3.20 -9.39
C LEU A 36 -13.99 3.58 -10.39
N ALA A 37 -13.88 4.86 -10.71
CA ALA A 37 -12.87 5.34 -11.64
C ALA A 37 -11.45 5.21 -11.06
N CYS A 38 -11.26 5.47 -9.77
CA CYS A 38 -9.98 5.28 -9.08
C CYS A 38 -9.54 3.81 -9.12
N ALA A 39 -10.45 2.87 -8.87
CA ALA A 39 -10.15 1.44 -8.93
C ALA A 39 -9.73 1.01 -10.35
N TRP A 40 -10.48 1.46 -11.35
CA TRP A 40 -10.16 1.21 -12.76
C TRP A 40 -8.79 1.78 -13.15
N GLU A 41 -8.54 3.05 -12.86
CA GLU A 41 -7.26 3.71 -13.14
C GLU A 41 -6.09 3.01 -12.44
N TYR A 42 -6.26 2.65 -11.18
CA TYR A 42 -5.24 1.95 -10.40
C TYR A 42 -4.83 0.66 -11.12
N VAL A 43 -5.80 -0.24 -11.35
CA VAL A 43 -5.55 -1.54 -12.00
C VAL A 43 -5.00 -1.37 -13.41
N ARG A 44 -5.51 -0.41 -14.20
CA ARG A 44 -4.99 -0.14 -15.55
C ARG A 44 -3.54 0.33 -15.55
N CYS A 45 -3.11 1.08 -14.54
CA CYS A 45 -1.74 1.55 -14.43
C CYS A 45 -0.77 0.41 -14.13
N ILE A 46 -1.11 -0.45 -13.17
CA ILE A 46 -0.18 -1.48 -12.67
C ILE A 46 -0.32 -2.83 -13.37
N THR A 47 -1.47 -3.09 -13.99
CA THR A 47 -1.79 -4.30 -14.75
C THR A 47 -2.27 -3.91 -16.15
N PRO A 48 -1.39 -3.33 -17.00
CA PRO A 48 -1.80 -2.78 -18.28
C PRO A 48 -2.30 -3.85 -19.28
N HIS A 49 -1.99 -5.13 -19.08
CA HIS A 49 -2.36 -6.24 -19.94
C HIS A 49 -3.13 -7.31 -19.17
N TRP A 50 -4.08 -7.96 -19.84
CA TRP A 50 -4.84 -9.11 -19.34
C TRP A 50 -5.24 -10.01 -20.50
N THR A 51 -5.37 -11.31 -20.23
CA THR A 51 -5.95 -12.31 -21.14
C THR A 51 -7.30 -12.80 -20.64
N ASN A 52 -7.58 -12.62 -19.34
CA ASN A 52 -8.78 -13.11 -18.67
C ASN A 52 -9.63 -11.96 -18.12
N TRP A 53 -10.63 -11.52 -18.90
CA TRP A 53 -11.51 -10.41 -18.53
C TRP A 53 -12.29 -10.66 -17.24
N LYS A 54 -12.75 -11.89 -17.02
CA LYS A 54 -13.53 -12.24 -15.82
C LYS A 54 -12.70 -12.03 -14.55
N ARG A 55 -11.45 -12.52 -14.53
CA ARG A 55 -10.50 -12.27 -13.45
C ARG A 55 -10.20 -10.78 -13.31
N TYR A 56 -10.02 -10.08 -14.43
CA TYR A 56 -9.73 -8.64 -14.42
C TYR A 56 -10.86 -7.79 -13.83
N VAL A 57 -12.13 -8.12 -14.12
CA VAL A 57 -13.29 -7.46 -13.49
C VAL A 57 -13.35 -7.77 -11.99
N ALA A 58 -13.11 -9.03 -11.59
CA ALA A 58 -13.08 -9.39 -10.17
C ALA A 58 -11.98 -8.64 -9.41
N TYR A 59 -10.79 -8.52 -10.01
CA TYR A 59 -9.69 -7.73 -9.47
C TYR A 59 -10.07 -6.25 -9.29
N ASN A 60 -10.71 -5.63 -10.28
CA ASN A 60 -11.18 -4.25 -10.15
C ASN A 60 -12.23 -4.07 -9.05
N ARG A 61 -13.17 -5.01 -8.91
CA ARG A 61 -14.18 -4.99 -7.83
C ARG A 61 -13.53 -5.13 -6.45
N LEU A 62 -12.49 -5.97 -6.32
CA LEU A 62 -11.73 -6.09 -5.08
C LEU A 62 -10.93 -4.81 -4.77
N ILE A 63 -10.28 -4.19 -5.76
CA ILE A 63 -9.60 -2.89 -5.59
C ILE A 63 -10.59 -1.79 -5.20
N LEU A 64 -11.81 -1.80 -5.75
CA LEU A 64 -12.86 -0.87 -5.35
C LEU A 64 -13.18 -1.00 -3.85
N LEU A 65 -13.30 -2.21 -3.32
CA LEU A 65 -13.49 -2.44 -1.88
C LEU A 65 -12.30 -1.92 -1.07
N MET A 66 -11.07 -2.10 -1.57
CA MET A 66 -9.86 -1.56 -0.95
C MET A 66 -9.86 -0.03 -0.91
N VAL A 67 -10.25 0.62 -2.01
CA VAL A 67 -10.40 2.09 -2.06
C VAL A 67 -11.39 2.55 -0.99
N PHE A 68 -12.55 1.88 -0.86
CA PHE A 68 -13.50 2.19 0.22
C PHE A 68 -12.90 2.02 1.61
N ALA A 69 -12.12 0.98 1.85
CA ALA A 69 -11.43 0.78 3.13
C ALA A 69 -10.41 1.89 3.42
N GLU A 70 -9.68 2.37 2.40
CA GLU A 70 -8.69 3.44 2.55
C GLU A 70 -9.29 4.81 2.89
N PHE A 71 -10.48 5.14 2.40
CA PHE A 71 -11.06 6.47 2.66
C PHE A 71 -12.17 6.45 3.73
N ASN A 72 -12.78 5.30 3.99
CA ASN A 72 -13.86 5.15 4.97
C ASN A 72 -13.94 3.72 5.55
N GLY A 73 -13.05 3.43 6.49
CA GLY A 73 -12.97 2.10 7.12
C GLY A 73 -14.26 1.64 7.82
N GLU A 74 -15.13 2.55 8.26
CA GLU A 74 -16.39 2.20 8.96
C GLU A 74 -17.42 1.50 8.04
N VAL A 75 -17.34 1.77 6.73
CA VAL A 75 -18.21 1.17 5.70
C VAL A 75 -17.80 -0.27 5.43
N VAL A 76 -16.52 -0.60 5.67
CA VAL A 76 -15.96 -1.92 5.41
C VAL A 76 -15.73 -2.64 6.73
N GLN A 77 -16.75 -3.36 7.19
CA GLN A 77 -16.65 -4.12 8.43
C GLN A 77 -16.25 -5.56 8.14
N VAL A 78 -14.94 -5.79 8.08
CA VAL A 78 -14.31 -7.10 7.81
C VAL A 78 -14.86 -8.21 8.71
N GLN A 79 -15.13 -7.89 9.98
CA GLN A 79 -15.63 -8.86 10.97
C GLN A 79 -17.12 -9.20 10.82
N ARG A 80 -17.87 -8.53 9.94
CA ARG A 80 -19.31 -8.81 9.72
C ARG A 80 -19.58 -9.83 8.60
N GLY A 81 -18.53 -10.35 7.96
CA GLY A 81 -18.63 -11.46 7.00
C GLY A 81 -18.37 -11.06 5.54
N GLY A 82 -18.57 -12.05 4.65
CA GLY A 82 -18.05 -12.08 3.27
C GLY A 82 -18.72 -11.17 2.24
N ASP A 83 -19.83 -10.49 2.56
CA ASP A 83 -20.48 -9.54 1.64
C ASP A 83 -20.14 -8.10 2.04
N ILE A 84 -19.40 -7.38 1.18
CA ILE A 84 -19.01 -5.98 1.39
C ILE A 84 -19.58 -5.14 0.26
N LEU A 85 -20.39 -4.13 0.61
CA LEU A 85 -21.03 -3.24 -0.37
C LEU A 85 -21.77 -3.99 -1.49
N GLY A 86 -22.40 -5.13 -1.17
CA GLY A 86 -23.14 -5.95 -2.12
C GLY A 86 -22.29 -6.95 -2.92
N TYR A 87 -20.96 -6.91 -2.81
CA TYR A 87 -20.08 -7.91 -3.39
C TYR A 87 -19.79 -9.06 -2.44
N ASN A 88 -19.96 -10.29 -2.93
CA ASN A 88 -19.44 -11.48 -2.26
C ASN A 88 -17.94 -11.57 -2.48
N VAL A 89 -17.17 -11.21 -1.45
CA VAL A 89 -15.71 -11.12 -1.48
C VAL A 89 -15.09 -12.48 -1.78
N GLN A 90 -15.61 -13.56 -1.17
CA GLN A 90 -15.06 -14.90 -1.39
C GLN A 90 -15.26 -15.34 -2.85
N GLU A 91 -16.43 -15.07 -3.45
CA GLU A 91 -16.67 -15.37 -4.87
C GLU A 91 -15.75 -14.56 -5.79
N LEU A 92 -15.45 -13.32 -5.45
CA LEU A 92 -14.49 -12.50 -6.20
C LEU A 92 -13.07 -13.04 -6.07
N LEU A 93 -12.63 -13.41 -4.86
CA LEU A 93 -11.33 -14.03 -4.61
C LEU A 93 -11.21 -15.39 -5.31
N ASP A 94 -12.25 -16.22 -5.26
CA ASP A 94 -12.35 -17.47 -5.99
C ASP A 94 -12.23 -17.22 -7.50
N THR A 95 -12.96 -16.23 -8.01
CA THR A 95 -12.92 -15.89 -9.43
C THR A 95 -11.51 -15.49 -9.86
N LEU A 96 -10.83 -14.69 -9.04
CA LEU A 96 -9.51 -14.17 -9.33
C LEU A 96 -8.41 -15.23 -9.21
N PHE A 97 -8.37 -15.98 -8.11
CA PHE A 97 -7.20 -16.77 -7.73
C PHE A 97 -7.41 -18.29 -7.68
N ARG A 98 -8.65 -18.80 -7.77
CA ARG A 98 -8.86 -20.26 -7.71
C ARG A 98 -8.10 -20.95 -8.84
N GLY A 99 -7.31 -21.96 -8.48
CA GLY A 99 -6.44 -22.69 -9.40
C GLY A 99 -5.02 -22.15 -9.52
N THR A 100 -4.72 -20.99 -8.93
CA THR A 100 -3.34 -20.46 -8.90
C THR A 100 -2.54 -21.04 -7.74
N ALA A 101 -1.21 -21.12 -7.90
CA ALA A 101 -0.28 -21.62 -6.88
C ALA A 101 -0.36 -20.87 -5.53
N GLY A 102 -0.80 -19.61 -5.57
CA GLY A 102 -0.87 -18.71 -4.42
C GLY A 102 -2.22 -18.53 -3.75
N TYR A 103 -3.23 -19.30 -4.16
CA TYR A 103 -4.63 -19.00 -3.87
C TYR A 103 -4.92 -18.70 -2.38
N ALA A 104 -4.53 -19.59 -1.48
CA ALA A 104 -4.80 -19.43 -0.05
C ALA A 104 -4.07 -18.21 0.55
N ALA A 105 -2.80 -18.03 0.20
CA ALA A 105 -2.00 -16.90 0.67
C ALA A 105 -2.58 -15.56 0.19
N MET A 106 -3.02 -15.46 -1.06
CA MET A 106 -3.58 -14.22 -1.62
C MET A 106 -4.97 -13.89 -1.06
N CYS A 107 -5.76 -14.89 -0.66
CA CYS A 107 -6.97 -14.65 0.14
C CYS A 107 -6.63 -14.04 1.49
N GLN A 108 -5.63 -14.58 2.18
CA GLN A 108 -5.16 -14.04 3.48
C GLN A 108 -4.57 -12.63 3.33
N GLU A 109 -3.76 -12.35 2.29
CA GLU A 109 -3.23 -11.00 2.03
C GLU A 109 -4.35 -9.97 1.85
N PHE A 110 -5.40 -10.34 1.10
CA PHE A 110 -6.56 -9.45 0.89
C PHE A 110 -7.19 -9.11 2.23
N TRP A 111 -7.53 -10.13 3.03
CA TRP A 111 -8.18 -9.91 4.31
C TRP A 111 -7.30 -9.19 5.33
N ALA A 112 -5.99 -9.47 5.35
CA ALA A 112 -5.03 -8.78 6.20
C ALA A 112 -4.99 -7.27 5.90
N PHE A 113 -5.00 -6.90 4.62
CA PHE A 113 -5.12 -5.48 4.26
C PHE A 113 -6.46 -4.91 4.64
N MET A 114 -7.57 -5.59 4.35
CA MET A 114 -8.88 -5.06 4.71
C MET A 114 -8.98 -4.83 6.22
N LEU A 115 -8.42 -5.73 7.04
CA LEU A 115 -8.37 -5.63 8.49
C LEU A 115 -7.58 -4.40 8.95
N VAL A 116 -6.34 -4.24 8.50
CA VAL A 116 -5.45 -3.15 8.94
C VAL A 116 -5.92 -1.81 8.40
N THR A 117 -6.26 -1.75 7.11
CA THR A 117 -6.63 -0.52 6.41
C THR A 117 -7.98 0.01 6.87
N SER A 118 -8.97 -0.86 7.13
CA SER A 118 -10.24 -0.38 7.69
C SER A 118 -10.02 0.25 9.07
N GLU A 119 -9.32 -0.44 9.98
CA GLU A 119 -8.96 0.08 11.31
C GLU A 119 -8.19 1.40 11.25
N LYS A 120 -7.17 1.48 10.38
CA LYS A 120 -6.37 2.69 10.12
C LYS A 120 -7.23 3.89 9.71
N ASN A 121 -8.37 3.65 9.08
CA ASN A 121 -9.25 4.68 8.51
C ASN A 121 -10.62 4.78 9.20
N MET A 122 -10.78 4.16 10.37
CA MET A 122 -11.93 4.39 11.25
C MET A 122 -11.79 5.71 12.01
N LYS A 123 -12.93 6.34 12.36
CA LYS A 123 -12.91 7.57 13.19
C LYS A 123 -12.32 7.32 14.58
N SER A 124 -12.55 6.13 15.14
CA SER A 124 -12.09 5.72 16.48
C SER A 124 -10.69 5.13 16.52
N ARG A 125 -9.92 5.17 15.42
CA ARG A 125 -8.61 4.50 15.31
C ARG A 125 -7.60 4.86 16.41
N THR A 126 -7.69 6.06 16.98
CA THR A 126 -6.83 6.51 18.11
C THR A 126 -7.09 5.72 19.39
N HIS A 127 -8.18 4.95 19.44
CA HIS A 127 -8.60 4.08 20.54
C HIS A 127 -8.59 2.59 20.16
N SER A 128 -8.06 2.24 18.98
CA SER A 128 -7.96 0.85 18.53
C SER A 128 -6.67 0.21 19.04
N GLU A 129 -6.81 -0.84 19.87
CA GLU A 129 -5.67 -1.64 20.32
C GLU A 129 -4.98 -2.34 19.13
N LEU A 130 -5.76 -2.77 18.15
CA LEU A 130 -5.26 -3.42 16.94
C LEU A 130 -4.37 -2.47 16.14
N PHE A 131 -4.86 -1.26 15.86
CA PHE A 131 -4.08 -0.27 15.11
C PHE A 131 -2.86 0.21 15.91
N ARG A 132 -2.98 0.41 17.23
CA ARG A 132 -1.84 0.73 18.09
C ARG A 132 -0.75 -0.35 18.01
N ARG A 133 -1.13 -1.63 18.06
CA ARG A 133 -0.18 -2.76 17.94
C ARG A 133 0.47 -2.80 16.57
N TYR A 134 -0.31 -2.60 15.52
CA TYR A 134 0.19 -2.48 14.15
C TYR A 134 1.24 -1.36 14.02
N VAL A 135 0.94 -0.16 14.51
CA VAL A 135 1.86 1.00 14.49
C VAL A 135 3.15 0.74 15.28
N ASN A 136 3.12 -0.11 16.31
CA ASN A 136 4.38 -0.51 16.95
C ASN A 136 5.12 -1.60 16.16
N ALA A 137 4.39 -2.54 15.55
CA ALA A 137 4.96 -3.63 14.78
C ALA A 137 5.72 -3.14 13.54
N ILE A 138 5.22 -2.11 12.87
CA ILE A 138 5.90 -1.47 11.72
C ILE A 138 7.30 -0.95 12.08
N ALA A 139 7.54 -0.57 13.34
CA ALA A 139 8.84 -0.07 13.80
C ALA A 139 9.77 -1.16 14.36
N SER A 140 9.34 -2.43 14.37
CA SER A 140 10.08 -3.54 14.99
C SER A 140 11.39 -3.88 14.29
N GLY A 141 11.51 -3.55 13.00
CA GLY A 141 12.71 -3.76 12.20
C GLY A 141 12.43 -3.61 10.71
N PRO A 142 13.47 -3.34 9.90
CA PRO A 142 13.29 -2.98 8.49
C PRO A 142 12.71 -4.12 7.64
N ARG A 143 13.04 -5.39 7.95
CA ARG A 143 12.44 -6.55 7.25
C ARG A 143 10.93 -6.65 7.46
N ASN A 144 10.50 -6.57 8.72
CA ASN A 144 9.09 -6.60 9.09
C ASN A 144 8.33 -5.38 8.56
N TRP A 145 8.99 -4.21 8.55
CA TRP A 145 8.46 -3.01 7.94
C TRP A 145 8.08 -3.23 6.49
N PHE A 146 9.00 -3.75 5.65
CA PHE A 146 8.70 -3.95 4.24
C PHE A 146 7.59 -4.98 4.04
N ARG A 147 7.50 -6.01 4.89
CA ARG A 147 6.41 -6.99 4.84
C ARG A 147 5.05 -6.37 5.16
N LEU A 148 4.99 -5.52 6.19
CA LEU A 148 3.76 -4.81 6.59
C LEU A 148 3.40 -3.71 5.58
N ARG A 149 4.40 -3.00 5.04
CA ARG A 149 4.20 -1.98 4.01
C ARG A 149 3.74 -2.56 2.68
N ASP A 150 4.24 -3.73 2.30
CA ASP A 150 3.77 -4.51 1.16
C ASP A 150 2.30 -4.89 1.30
N CYS A 151 1.88 -5.38 2.49
CA CYS A 151 0.48 -5.64 2.78
C CYS A 151 -0.36 -4.35 2.71
N ASP A 152 0.05 -3.26 3.37
CA ASP A 152 -0.63 -1.95 3.35
C ASP A 152 -0.69 -1.33 1.95
N GLY A 153 0.31 -1.58 1.09
CA GLY A 153 0.32 -1.16 -0.31
C GLY A 153 -0.29 -2.17 -1.29
N GLN A 154 -0.71 -3.34 -0.80
CA GLN A 154 -1.19 -4.49 -1.59
C GLN A 154 -0.27 -4.87 -2.75
N ALA A 155 1.04 -4.73 -2.57
CA ALA A 155 1.97 -4.81 -3.69
C ALA A 155 2.10 -6.25 -4.20
N ARG A 156 2.38 -7.24 -3.33
CA ARG A 156 2.48 -8.65 -3.76
C ARG A 156 1.15 -9.18 -4.26
N TRP A 157 0.08 -8.75 -3.61
CA TRP A 157 -1.27 -9.16 -3.95
C TRP A 157 -1.65 -8.68 -5.37
N ALA A 158 -1.31 -7.44 -5.69
CA ALA A 158 -1.52 -6.88 -7.01
C ALA A 158 -0.64 -7.55 -8.09
N VAL A 159 0.60 -7.94 -7.78
CA VAL A 159 1.43 -8.75 -8.69
C VAL A 159 0.76 -10.10 -8.94
N ALA A 160 0.35 -10.81 -7.90
CA ALA A 160 -0.33 -12.09 -8.03
C ALA A 160 -1.64 -11.97 -8.82
N ALA A 161 -2.43 -10.92 -8.58
CA ALA A 161 -3.65 -10.63 -9.33
C ALA A 161 -3.32 -10.39 -10.82
N SER A 162 -2.25 -9.64 -11.10
CA SER A 162 -1.78 -9.39 -12.46
C SER A 162 -1.39 -10.67 -13.19
N LEU A 163 -0.70 -11.58 -12.51
CA LEU A 163 -0.34 -12.91 -13.03
C LEU A 163 -1.60 -13.73 -13.33
N ALA A 164 -2.54 -13.78 -12.38
CA ALA A 164 -3.81 -14.50 -12.54
C ALA A 164 -4.68 -13.93 -13.68
N CYS A 165 -4.74 -12.61 -13.84
CA CYS A 165 -5.43 -11.96 -14.96
C CYS A 165 -4.80 -12.24 -16.33
N ASN A 166 -3.59 -12.79 -16.36
CA ASN A 166 -2.86 -13.20 -17.56
C ASN A 166 -2.67 -14.73 -17.64
N ASP A 167 -3.45 -15.49 -16.86
CA ASP A 167 -3.45 -16.96 -16.83
C ASP A 167 -2.07 -17.59 -16.53
N MET A 168 -1.22 -16.87 -15.77
CA MET A 168 0.06 -17.37 -15.27
C MET A 168 -0.14 -18.14 -13.95
N ASP A 169 -0.99 -19.16 -13.97
CA ASP A 169 -1.53 -19.79 -12.75
C ASP A 169 -0.47 -20.52 -11.91
N ASP A 170 0.59 -21.01 -12.55
CA ASP A 170 1.70 -21.72 -11.92
C ASP A 170 2.85 -20.79 -11.45
N ALA A 171 2.81 -19.50 -11.82
CA ALA A 171 3.87 -18.56 -11.46
C ALA A 171 3.79 -18.19 -9.97
N TRP A 172 4.85 -18.49 -9.23
CA TRP A 172 4.92 -18.19 -7.80
C TRP A 172 6.34 -17.90 -7.36
N PHE A 173 6.49 -16.89 -6.50
CA PHE A 173 7.76 -16.52 -5.89
C PHE A 173 7.81 -17.06 -4.45
N SER A 174 8.99 -17.44 -4.00
CA SER A 174 9.26 -17.74 -2.59
C SER A 174 9.15 -16.49 -1.73
N GLU A 175 9.04 -16.65 -0.41
CA GLU A 175 8.91 -15.51 0.50
C GLU A 175 10.13 -14.56 0.44
N ASN A 176 11.34 -15.08 0.28
CA ASN A 176 12.54 -14.24 0.14
C ASN A 176 12.51 -13.44 -1.18
N GLU A 177 12.04 -14.06 -2.27
CA GLU A 177 11.87 -13.39 -3.56
C GLU A 177 10.81 -12.29 -3.46
N TRP A 178 9.65 -12.59 -2.84
CA TRP A 178 8.63 -11.58 -2.56
C TRP A 178 9.18 -10.41 -1.76
N GLN A 179 9.95 -10.65 -0.70
CA GLN A 179 10.51 -9.57 0.12
C GLN A 179 11.39 -8.62 -0.70
N ILE A 180 12.26 -9.13 -1.56
CA ILE A 180 13.11 -8.28 -2.42
C ILE A 180 12.28 -7.49 -3.43
N LEU A 181 11.36 -8.16 -4.12
CA LEU A 181 10.52 -7.52 -5.14
C LEU A 181 9.65 -6.41 -4.52
N MET A 182 9.11 -6.65 -3.34
CA MET A 182 8.22 -5.71 -2.67
C MET A 182 8.97 -4.57 -2.00
N GLU A 183 10.13 -4.83 -1.40
CA GLU A 183 11.04 -3.79 -0.92
C GLU A 183 11.46 -2.84 -2.06
N LEU A 184 11.79 -3.38 -3.22
CA LEU A 184 12.13 -2.61 -4.42
C LEU A 184 11.00 -1.66 -4.83
N GLY A 185 9.79 -2.21 -5.02
CA GLY A 185 8.61 -1.45 -5.43
C GLY A 185 8.22 -0.38 -4.41
N THR A 186 8.14 -0.75 -3.13
CA THR A 186 7.75 0.14 -2.03
C THR A 186 8.77 1.25 -1.80
N THR A 187 10.06 0.96 -1.85
CA THR A 187 11.13 1.98 -1.74
C THR A 187 10.99 3.03 -2.84
N MET A 188 10.76 2.60 -4.08
CA MET A 188 10.57 3.53 -5.20
C MET A 188 9.28 4.35 -5.06
N TYR A 189 8.15 3.70 -4.76
CA TYR A 189 6.86 4.37 -4.57
C TYR A 189 6.93 5.42 -3.45
N ASP A 190 7.42 5.03 -2.27
CA ASP A 190 7.49 5.88 -1.08
C ASP A 190 8.43 7.07 -1.28
N ALA A 191 9.45 6.94 -2.13
CA ALA A 191 10.36 8.03 -2.44
C ALA A 191 9.68 9.10 -3.30
N VAL A 192 8.87 8.68 -4.27
CA VAL A 192 8.11 9.59 -5.14
C VAL A 192 6.95 10.21 -4.38
N SER A 193 6.25 9.42 -3.56
CA SER A 193 5.10 9.87 -2.77
C SER A 193 5.47 10.61 -1.48
N PHE A 194 6.76 10.73 -1.16
CA PHE A 194 7.27 11.25 0.12
C PHE A 194 6.53 12.46 0.68
N TYR A 195 6.45 13.55 -0.09
CA TYR A 195 5.83 14.79 0.39
C TYR A 195 4.32 14.66 0.56
N LYS A 196 3.65 13.92 -0.34
CA LYS A 196 2.23 13.59 -0.21
C LYS A 196 1.98 12.79 1.06
N HIS A 197 2.70 11.68 1.25
CA HIS A 197 2.56 10.83 2.43
C HIS A 197 2.88 11.60 3.73
N ARG A 198 3.85 12.51 3.70
CA ARG A 198 4.17 13.36 4.86
C ARG A 198 3.08 14.38 5.15
N ALA A 199 2.47 14.98 4.12
CA ALA A 199 1.31 15.85 4.27
C ALA A 199 0.07 15.09 4.79
N GLU A 200 -0.08 13.83 4.35
CA GLU A 200 -1.05 12.86 4.86
C GLU A 200 -0.75 12.40 6.27
N GLY A 201 0.45 12.67 6.82
CA GLY A 201 0.94 12.10 8.07
C GLY A 201 0.95 10.57 8.09
N GLU A 202 1.11 9.95 6.93
CA GLU A 202 1.09 8.51 6.71
C GLU A 202 2.05 7.76 7.67
N THR A 203 1.58 6.67 8.28
CA THR A 203 2.42 5.79 9.13
C THR A 203 3.29 4.88 8.28
N ASN A 204 2.87 4.62 7.04
CA ASN A 204 3.41 3.65 6.09
C ASN A 204 4.21 4.33 4.96
N ASN A 205 5.27 5.07 5.30
CA ASN A 205 6.29 5.53 4.33
C ASN A 205 7.71 5.18 4.80
N THR A 206 8.50 4.57 3.92
CA THR A 206 9.86 4.08 4.23
C THR A 206 10.77 5.18 4.81
N PHE A 207 10.63 6.41 4.33
CA PHE A 207 11.43 7.56 4.76
C PHE A 207 10.90 8.26 6.02
N ALA A 208 9.88 7.69 6.67
CA ALA A 208 9.57 8.01 8.06
C ALA A 208 10.58 7.35 9.03
N TYR A 209 11.14 6.20 8.63
CA TYR A 209 12.01 5.35 9.45
C TYR A 209 13.47 5.41 8.99
N VAL A 210 13.70 5.49 7.67
CA VAL A 210 15.02 5.73 7.06
C VAL A 210 15.34 7.23 7.08
N ASN A 211 16.62 7.60 7.10
CA ASN A 211 17.01 9.00 6.94
C ASN A 211 16.45 9.58 5.61
N PRO A 212 15.62 10.65 5.64
CA PRO A 212 15.05 11.24 4.43
C PRO A 212 16.08 11.72 3.39
N GLU A 213 17.30 12.04 3.81
CA GLU A 213 18.39 12.43 2.91
C GLU A 213 18.82 11.28 1.98
N LEU A 214 18.62 10.02 2.41
CA LEU A 214 18.92 8.83 1.61
C LEU A 214 17.87 8.54 0.56
N ARG A 215 16.77 9.27 0.50
CA ARG A 215 15.66 9.02 -0.43
C ARG A 215 16.09 8.91 -1.89
N ILE A 216 16.96 9.81 -2.33
CA ILE A 216 17.47 9.81 -3.71
C ILE A 216 18.40 8.62 -3.95
N GLU A 217 19.27 8.30 -2.98
CA GLU A 217 20.19 7.16 -3.03
C GLU A 217 19.42 5.84 -3.10
N ALA A 218 18.48 5.64 -2.17
CA ALA A 218 17.61 4.47 -2.08
C ALA A 218 16.79 4.26 -3.36
N PHE A 219 16.17 5.32 -3.90
CA PHE A 219 15.44 5.22 -5.18
C PHE A 219 16.36 4.80 -6.32
N ARG A 220 17.57 5.37 -6.39
CA ARG A 220 18.54 5.01 -7.45
C ARG A 220 18.97 3.56 -7.35
N MET A 221 19.26 3.06 -6.15
CA MET A 221 19.65 1.66 -5.92
C MET A 221 18.50 0.71 -6.27
N ALA A 222 17.30 0.95 -5.77
CA ALA A 222 16.13 0.14 -6.11
C ALA A 222 15.89 0.15 -7.64
N ARG A 223 15.96 1.31 -8.30
CA ARG A 223 15.83 1.38 -9.75
C ARG A 223 16.93 0.60 -10.49
N GLN A 224 18.17 0.59 -10.01
CA GLN A 224 19.25 -0.20 -10.61
C GLN A 224 18.97 -1.70 -10.52
N VAL A 225 18.51 -2.18 -9.35
CA VAL A 225 18.10 -3.58 -9.17
C VAL A 225 16.94 -3.93 -10.10
N LEU A 226 15.95 -3.03 -10.27
CA LEU A 226 14.84 -3.21 -11.22
C LEU A 226 15.35 -3.39 -12.65
N TRP A 227 16.28 -2.55 -13.10
CA TRP A 227 16.87 -2.67 -14.44
C TRP A 227 17.73 -3.92 -14.60
N ALA A 228 18.38 -4.41 -13.55
CA ALA A 228 19.10 -5.67 -13.59
C ALA A 228 18.14 -6.86 -13.78
N PHE A 229 16.99 -6.86 -13.10
CA PHE A 229 15.92 -7.83 -13.39
C PHE A 229 15.41 -7.71 -14.82
N ASP A 230 15.19 -6.49 -15.32
CA ASP A 230 14.77 -6.26 -16.70
C ASP A 230 15.72 -6.91 -17.70
N ALA A 231 17.02 -6.64 -17.56
CA ALA A 231 18.04 -7.18 -18.45
C ALA A 231 18.18 -8.71 -18.40
N THR A 232 17.79 -9.34 -17.28
CA THR A 232 17.97 -10.79 -17.08
C THR A 232 16.69 -11.59 -17.27
N GLN A 233 15.52 -11.00 -17.05
CA GLN A 233 14.24 -11.70 -16.96
C GLN A 233 13.19 -11.21 -17.94
N ALA A 234 13.44 -10.17 -18.75
CA ALA A 234 12.42 -9.60 -19.63
C ALA A 234 11.86 -10.53 -20.71
N THR A 235 12.46 -11.70 -20.96
CA THR A 235 11.92 -12.69 -21.89
C THR A 235 10.92 -13.65 -21.25
N ASP A 236 10.93 -13.78 -19.92
CA ASP A 236 9.99 -14.63 -19.20
C ASP A 236 8.62 -13.92 -19.05
N PRO A 237 7.50 -14.56 -19.45
CA PRO A 237 6.17 -13.92 -19.39
C PRO A 237 5.71 -13.49 -18.00
N ALA A 238 5.95 -14.31 -16.97
CA ALA A 238 5.56 -13.98 -15.60
C ALA A 238 6.41 -12.82 -15.07
N TRP A 239 7.72 -12.85 -15.33
CA TRP A 239 8.60 -11.74 -14.98
C TRP A 239 8.25 -10.45 -15.71
N ARG A 240 7.86 -10.50 -16.99
CA ARG A 240 7.39 -9.31 -17.70
C ARG A 240 6.19 -8.67 -17.01
N ILE A 241 5.23 -9.47 -16.55
CA ILE A 241 4.04 -8.98 -15.82
C ILE A 241 4.48 -8.35 -14.50
N THR A 242 5.30 -9.05 -13.70
CA THR A 242 5.82 -8.55 -12.43
C THR A 242 6.63 -7.25 -12.59
N LEU A 243 7.52 -7.18 -13.59
CA LEU A 243 8.33 -6.00 -13.85
C LEU A 243 7.50 -4.83 -14.38
N ASN A 244 6.44 -5.08 -15.15
CA ASN A 244 5.51 -4.04 -15.57
C ASN A 244 4.78 -3.42 -14.36
N PHE A 245 4.33 -4.26 -13.41
CA PHE A 245 3.79 -3.80 -12.14
C PHE A 245 4.83 -2.94 -11.40
N LEU A 246 6.04 -3.45 -11.17
CA LEU A 246 7.06 -2.75 -10.38
C LEU A 246 7.50 -1.43 -11.02
N ARG A 247 7.63 -1.38 -12.35
CA ARG A 247 7.95 -0.14 -13.10
C ARG A 247 6.85 0.90 -12.91
N SER A 248 5.58 0.50 -12.99
CA SER A 248 4.45 1.42 -12.87
C SER A 248 4.24 1.89 -11.43
N PHE A 249 4.25 0.95 -10.49
CA PHE A 249 4.12 1.21 -9.06
C PHE A 249 5.25 2.11 -8.54
N GLY A 250 6.49 1.89 -8.97
CA GLY A 250 7.65 2.66 -8.50
C GLY A 250 7.65 4.17 -8.81
N GLY A 251 6.65 4.70 -9.53
CA GLY A 251 6.56 6.14 -9.77
C GLY A 251 5.55 6.56 -10.83
N PRO A 252 5.54 5.97 -12.04
CA PRO A 252 4.64 6.37 -13.13
C PRO A 252 3.16 6.40 -12.77
N ILE A 253 2.69 5.54 -11.87
CA ILE A 253 1.32 5.57 -11.34
C ILE A 253 0.93 6.96 -10.79
N GLN A 254 1.88 7.69 -10.20
CA GLN A 254 1.71 9.04 -9.65
C GLN A 254 1.43 10.10 -10.72
N ALA A 255 1.80 9.84 -11.97
CA ALA A 255 1.54 10.73 -13.11
C ALA A 255 0.25 10.36 -13.85
N MET A 256 -0.18 9.10 -13.75
CA MET A 256 -1.25 8.54 -14.58
C MET A 256 -2.62 8.57 -13.88
N MET A 257 -2.68 8.37 -12.57
CA MET A 257 -3.96 8.40 -11.86
C MET A 257 -4.36 9.81 -11.44
N ARG A 258 -5.65 10.12 -11.51
CA ARG A 258 -6.21 11.42 -11.11
C ARG A 258 -6.20 11.66 -9.61
N ARG A 259 -6.18 10.59 -8.83
CA ARG A 259 -5.97 10.63 -7.38
C ARG A 259 -4.69 11.39 -7.01
N TYR A 260 -3.69 11.36 -7.89
CA TYR A 260 -2.45 12.11 -7.73
C TYR A 260 -2.52 13.47 -8.43
N ARG A 261 -1.76 14.44 -7.91
CA ARG A 261 -1.89 15.85 -8.30
C ARG A 261 -0.99 16.28 -9.44
N PHE A 262 -0.46 15.35 -10.22
CA PHE A 262 0.49 15.66 -11.28
C PHE A 262 -0.01 16.76 -12.22
N VAL A 263 -1.25 16.64 -12.73
CA VAL A 263 -1.89 17.66 -13.59
C VAL A 263 -2.16 18.95 -12.83
N ASP A 264 -2.74 18.87 -11.63
CA ASP A 264 -3.05 20.04 -10.79
C ASP A 264 -1.81 20.84 -10.37
N GLN A 265 -0.64 20.19 -10.36
CA GLN A 265 0.67 20.75 -10.02
C GLN A 265 1.47 21.13 -11.27
N GLY A 266 0.79 21.36 -12.39
CA GLY A 266 1.43 21.85 -13.61
C GLY A 266 2.38 20.82 -14.21
N LEU A 267 2.00 19.54 -14.17
CA LEU A 267 2.80 18.41 -14.68
C LEU A 267 4.13 18.27 -13.93
N THR A 268 4.11 18.50 -12.62
CA THR A 268 5.29 18.38 -11.75
C THR A 268 5.10 17.26 -10.74
N ILE A 269 6.07 16.36 -10.64
CA ILE A 269 6.09 15.29 -9.64
C ILE A 269 6.96 15.71 -8.46
N GLY A 270 6.48 15.44 -7.24
CA GLY A 270 7.29 15.58 -6.03
C GLY A 270 7.50 17.01 -5.57
N LEU A 271 6.56 17.91 -5.85
CA LEU A 271 6.56 19.22 -5.20
C LEU A 271 6.50 19.04 -3.67
N PRO A 272 7.31 19.79 -2.90
CA PRO A 272 7.17 19.87 -1.45
C PRO A 272 5.73 20.20 -1.06
N GLU A 273 5.27 19.63 0.04
CA GLU A 273 3.95 19.97 0.55
C GLU A 273 3.89 21.43 1.00
N ASP A 274 2.73 22.05 0.77
CA ASP A 274 2.40 23.39 1.23
C ASP A 274 1.15 23.33 2.13
N THR A 275 0.78 24.47 2.71
CA THR A 275 -0.41 24.57 3.56
C THR A 275 -1.66 24.09 2.83
N ARG A 276 -1.78 24.36 1.52
CA ARG A 276 -2.91 23.93 0.70
C ARG A 276 -3.00 22.41 0.63
N MET A 277 -1.89 21.71 0.40
CA MET A 277 -1.85 20.25 0.35
C MET A 277 -2.30 19.63 1.68
N VAL A 278 -1.83 20.18 2.80
CA VAL A 278 -2.25 19.73 4.14
C VAL A 278 -3.74 19.97 4.37
N GLU A 279 -4.28 21.12 3.95
CA GLU A 279 -5.71 21.42 4.08
C GLU A 279 -6.60 20.53 3.20
N GLU A 280 -6.19 20.26 1.96
CA GLU A 280 -6.93 19.39 1.03
C GLU A 280 -6.93 17.93 1.50
N THR A 281 -5.82 17.47 2.09
CA THR A 281 -5.70 16.18 2.78
C THR A 281 -6.75 16.03 3.88
N ARG A 282 -6.86 17.00 4.80
CA ARG A 282 -7.85 17.00 5.89
C ARG A 282 -9.31 16.98 5.39
N LYS A 283 -9.53 17.43 4.16
CA LYS A 283 -10.85 17.49 3.51
C LYS A 283 -11.18 16.27 2.63
N ASN A 284 -10.34 15.23 2.58
CA ASN A 284 -10.49 14.06 1.70
C ASN A 284 -10.60 14.43 0.21
N VAL A 285 -9.93 15.49 -0.24
CA VAL A 285 -9.93 15.84 -1.67
C VAL A 285 -9.36 14.65 -2.45
N LYS A 286 -10.05 14.20 -3.51
CA LYS A 286 -9.64 13.05 -4.34
C LYS A 286 -9.43 11.74 -3.55
N LEU A 287 -10.25 11.46 -2.53
CA LEU A 287 -10.15 10.25 -1.70
C LEU A 287 -8.79 10.12 -0.97
N TRP A 288 -8.17 11.25 -0.64
CA TRP A 288 -6.94 11.28 0.14
C TRP A 288 -7.15 10.77 1.56
N ASN A 289 -6.10 10.14 2.10
CA ASN A 289 -6.11 9.67 3.48
C ASN A 289 -6.24 10.88 4.41
N ARG A 290 -7.02 10.72 5.47
CA ARG A 290 -7.27 11.77 6.46
C ARG A 290 -6.88 11.31 7.83
N ILE A 291 -6.14 12.17 8.52
CA ILE A 291 -5.76 11.90 9.90
C ILE A 291 -6.72 12.50 10.92
N ASP A 292 -7.61 13.41 10.52
CA ASP A 292 -8.29 14.31 11.45
C ASP A 292 -8.82 13.65 12.72
N GLY A 293 -8.40 14.20 13.85
CA GLY A 293 -9.15 14.15 15.10
C GLY A 293 -10.45 14.91 14.92
N LYS A 294 -11.52 14.20 14.55
CA LYS A 294 -12.89 14.67 14.71
C LYS A 294 -13.36 14.37 16.14
N GLU A 295 -14.14 15.30 16.68
CA GLU A 295 -14.66 15.40 18.04
C GLU A 295 -14.94 14.07 18.75
N GLU A 296 -14.56 14.03 20.04
CA GLU A 296 -15.07 13.18 21.13
C GLU A 296 -15.78 11.89 20.69
N ALA A 297 -15.10 11.03 19.93
CA ALA A 297 -15.47 9.63 19.91
C ALA A 297 -15.33 9.12 21.35
N MET A 298 -16.38 8.48 21.89
CA MET A 298 -16.40 7.97 23.26
C MET A 298 -15.06 7.31 23.62
N HIS A 299 -14.48 7.73 24.75
CA HIS A 299 -13.18 7.37 25.31
C HIS A 299 -12.98 5.87 25.66
N VAL A 300 -13.68 4.95 25.01
CA VAL A 300 -13.59 3.52 25.31
C VAL A 300 -12.52 2.90 24.41
N TRP A 301 -11.43 2.46 25.04
CA TRP A 301 -10.39 1.65 24.40
C TRP A 301 -11.00 0.37 23.84
N ASP A 302 -10.89 0.14 22.53
CA ASP A 302 -11.43 -1.05 21.89
C ASP A 302 -10.37 -2.15 21.78
N GLU A 303 -10.43 -3.09 22.72
CA GLU A 303 -9.67 -4.35 22.64
C GLU A 303 -10.41 -5.45 21.89
N THR A 304 -11.72 -5.29 21.67
CA THR A 304 -12.59 -6.34 21.12
C THR A 304 -12.16 -6.66 19.70
N SER A 305 -11.91 -5.63 18.89
CA SER A 305 -11.49 -5.78 17.50
C SER A 305 -10.14 -6.52 17.39
N TYR A 306 -9.19 -6.23 18.28
CA TYR A 306 -7.92 -6.94 18.37
C TYR A 306 -8.10 -8.42 18.75
N ARG A 307 -8.87 -8.71 19.80
CA ARG A 307 -9.12 -10.10 20.25
C ARG A 307 -9.77 -10.94 19.17
N ARG A 308 -10.81 -10.42 18.51
CA ARG A 308 -11.48 -11.10 17.40
C ARG A 308 -10.58 -11.33 16.20
N ALA A 309 -9.70 -10.37 15.89
CA ALA A 309 -8.74 -10.54 14.81
C ALA A 309 -7.78 -11.70 15.10
N LEU A 310 -7.31 -11.85 16.35
CA LEU A 310 -6.48 -13.00 16.75
C LEU A 310 -7.24 -14.32 16.80
N GLU A 311 -8.52 -14.31 17.16
CA GLU A 311 -9.37 -15.51 17.13
C GLU A 311 -9.57 -16.03 15.69
N ALA A 312 -9.52 -15.14 14.69
CA ALA A 312 -9.65 -15.45 13.27
C ALA A 312 -8.32 -15.39 12.50
N GLU A 313 -7.18 -15.53 13.18
CA GLU A 313 -5.84 -15.31 12.60
C GLU A 313 -5.62 -16.07 11.28
N GLU A 314 -5.99 -17.34 11.21
CA GLU A 314 -5.82 -18.16 10.00
C GLU A 314 -6.65 -17.69 8.80
N GLU A 315 -7.71 -16.91 9.04
CA GLU A 315 -8.63 -16.44 8.00
C GLU A 315 -8.32 -15.01 7.55
N VAL A 316 -7.96 -14.13 8.50
CA VAL A 316 -7.84 -12.69 8.25
C VAL A 316 -6.43 -12.14 8.33
N MET A 317 -5.43 -13.00 8.55
CA MET A 317 -4.03 -12.60 8.65
C MET A 317 -3.14 -13.43 7.74
N PHE A 318 -2.14 -12.80 7.16
CA PHE A 318 -1.05 -13.51 6.51
C PHE A 318 -0.11 -14.14 7.56
N GLU A 319 0.67 -15.13 7.14
CA GLU A 319 1.62 -15.83 8.00
C GLU A 319 2.58 -14.87 8.73
N GLY A 320 2.55 -14.89 10.07
CA GLY A 320 3.41 -14.07 10.94
C GLY A 320 2.83 -12.71 11.35
N LEU A 321 1.72 -12.23 10.77
CA LEU A 321 1.12 -10.96 11.20
C LEU A 321 0.61 -11.01 12.65
N GLY A 322 -0.04 -12.10 13.07
CA GLY A 322 -0.53 -12.25 14.44
C GLY A 322 0.59 -12.17 15.48
N ASP A 323 1.73 -12.80 15.19
CA ASP A 323 2.92 -12.72 16.03
C ASP A 323 3.51 -11.30 16.09
N LEU A 324 3.59 -10.61 14.95
CA LEU A 324 4.00 -9.20 14.92
C LEU A 324 3.08 -8.31 15.78
N LEU A 325 1.76 -8.53 15.75
CA LEU A 325 0.80 -7.78 16.55
C LEU A 325 0.93 -8.08 18.05
N ARG A 326 1.14 -9.35 18.43
CA ARG A 326 1.40 -9.76 19.83
C ARG A 326 2.68 -9.11 20.34
N GLN A 327 3.74 -9.12 19.52
CA GLN A 327 5.07 -8.60 19.81
C GLN A 327 5.19 -7.09 19.76
N GLY A 328 4.32 -6.39 19.03
CA GLY A 328 4.37 -4.93 18.87
C GLY A 328 4.38 -4.16 20.20
N SER A 329 3.93 -4.75 21.31
CA SER A 329 4.07 -4.15 22.63
C SER A 329 5.37 -4.47 23.38
N ALA A 330 6.09 -5.55 23.03
CA ALA A 330 7.15 -6.15 23.82
C ALA A 330 8.58 -5.86 23.32
N HIS A 331 8.78 -5.60 22.02
CA HIS A 331 10.12 -5.42 21.41
C HIS A 331 10.42 -3.97 20.97
N ALA A 332 9.80 -2.98 21.61
CA ALA A 332 10.07 -1.58 21.29
C ALA A 332 11.39 -1.13 21.92
N CYS A 333 12.29 -0.56 21.11
CA CYS A 333 13.47 0.16 21.61
C CYS A 333 13.01 1.29 22.56
N GLU A 334 13.59 1.34 23.77
CA GLU A 334 13.20 2.30 24.81
C GLU A 334 13.49 3.75 24.43
N ASP A 335 14.49 3.98 23.57
CA ASP A 335 14.87 5.31 23.07
C ASP A 335 14.04 5.76 21.87
N CYS A 336 13.26 4.85 21.24
CA CYS A 336 12.38 5.22 20.14
C CYS A 336 11.11 5.87 20.69
N ASN A 337 10.81 7.08 20.22
CA ASN A 337 9.65 7.81 20.70
C ASN A 337 8.40 7.37 19.94
N LYS A 338 7.44 6.80 20.66
CA LYS A 338 6.10 6.51 20.11
C LYS A 338 5.38 7.85 19.96
N ASN A 339 5.49 8.44 18.77
CA ASN A 339 4.72 9.63 18.45
C ASN A 339 3.25 9.20 18.42
N PRO A 340 2.39 9.73 19.31
CA PRO A 340 1.00 9.34 19.28
C PRO A 340 0.41 9.82 17.94
N VAL A 341 -0.37 8.93 17.30
CA VAL A 341 -0.87 9.09 15.91
C VAL A 341 -1.62 10.41 15.71
N ASP A 342 -2.17 10.98 16.79
CA ASP A 342 -2.88 12.24 16.85
C ASP A 342 -1.97 13.48 16.78
N LEU A 343 -0.69 13.37 17.15
CA LEU A 343 0.25 14.50 17.14
C LEU A 343 0.67 14.86 15.71
N ALA A 344 0.94 13.86 14.87
CA ALA A 344 1.28 14.06 13.46
C ALA A 344 0.10 14.61 12.64
N ALA A 345 -1.15 14.36 13.07
CA ALA A 345 -2.35 15.02 12.52
C ALA A 345 -2.30 16.56 12.61
N ARG A 346 -1.63 17.05 13.66
CA ARG A 346 -1.65 18.43 14.10
C ARG A 346 -0.40 19.20 13.66
N GLN A 347 0.70 18.51 13.35
CA GLN A 347 1.98 19.14 12.97
C GLN A 347 2.25 18.99 11.46
N MET A 348 2.58 20.10 10.81
CA MET A 348 3.03 20.06 9.40
C MET A 348 4.40 19.40 9.28
N TYR A 349 4.68 18.82 8.11
CA TYR A 349 5.98 18.26 7.74
C TYR A 349 6.41 17.04 8.58
N GLN A 350 5.47 16.26 9.12
CA GLN A 350 5.74 15.07 9.94
C GLN A 350 4.91 13.86 9.52
N PHE A 351 5.54 12.69 9.54
CA PHE A 351 4.84 11.40 9.49
C PHE A 351 4.26 11.03 10.87
N ALA A 352 3.20 10.23 10.89
CA ALA A 352 2.73 9.58 12.11
C ALA A 352 3.52 8.29 12.40
N GLY A 353 3.27 7.70 13.57
CA GLY A 353 3.87 6.42 13.97
C GLY A 353 5.08 6.59 14.88
N VAL A 354 6.03 5.66 14.81
CA VAL A 354 7.17 5.63 15.74
C VAL A 354 8.34 6.44 15.18
N ARG A 355 8.88 7.35 15.99
CA ARG A 355 10.12 8.06 15.69
C ARG A 355 11.31 7.26 16.19
N LEU A 356 12.09 6.73 15.25
CA LEU A 356 13.31 5.99 15.57
C LEU A 356 14.39 6.87 16.20
N CYS A 357 15.07 6.34 17.21
CA CYS A 357 16.32 6.90 17.74
C CYS A 357 17.44 6.80 16.68
N GLU A 358 18.57 7.47 16.92
CA GLU A 358 19.67 7.51 15.95
C GLU A 358 20.27 6.11 15.67
N ALA A 359 20.38 5.27 16.70
CA ALA A 359 20.93 3.92 16.56
C ALA A 359 20.04 3.05 15.65
N CYS A 360 18.72 3.00 15.93
CA CYS A 360 17.78 2.26 15.08
C CYS A 360 17.73 2.82 13.66
N ARG A 361 17.78 4.15 13.49
CA ARG A 361 17.82 4.75 12.14
C ARG A 361 19.04 4.31 11.33
N LYS A 362 20.22 4.19 11.96
CA LYS A 362 21.44 3.70 11.29
C LYS A 362 21.30 2.25 10.81
N GLU A 363 20.63 1.40 11.58
CA GLU A 363 20.33 0.02 11.17
C GLU A 363 19.43 -0.01 9.92
N TRP A 364 18.39 0.83 9.90
CA TRP A 364 17.49 0.95 8.75
C TRP A 364 18.19 1.52 7.51
N ASP A 365 19.02 2.55 7.69
CA ASP A 365 19.85 3.12 6.63
C ASP A 365 20.79 2.06 6.03
N ALA A 366 21.42 1.22 6.87
CA ALA A 366 22.28 0.12 6.43
C ALA A 366 21.48 -0.96 5.69
N TYR A 367 20.28 -1.31 6.17
CA TYR A 367 19.42 -2.31 5.55
C TYR A 367 19.01 -1.93 4.12
N VAL A 368 18.59 -0.67 3.91
CA VAL A 368 18.20 -0.16 2.59
C VAL A 368 19.39 -0.08 1.64
N ARG A 369 20.58 0.29 2.14
CA ARG A 369 21.81 0.27 1.33
C ARG A 369 22.25 -1.13 0.92
N ALA A 370 21.95 -2.14 1.75
CA ALA A 370 22.25 -3.52 1.45
C ALA A 370 21.28 -4.17 0.45
N LEU A 371 20.27 -3.45 -0.07
CA LEU A 371 19.28 -4.00 -1.01
C LEU A 371 19.93 -4.69 -2.23
N PRO A 372 20.91 -4.10 -2.94
CA PRO A 372 21.52 -4.80 -4.08
C PRO A 372 22.21 -6.12 -3.69
N ASP A 373 22.84 -6.17 -2.52
CA ASP A 373 23.59 -7.35 -2.07
C ASP A 373 22.62 -8.47 -1.66
N ARG A 374 21.56 -8.12 -0.92
CA ARG A 374 20.47 -9.06 -0.60
C ARG A 374 19.70 -9.51 -1.85
N ALA A 375 19.55 -8.65 -2.84
CA ALA A 375 18.92 -9.02 -4.11
C ALA A 375 19.77 -10.06 -4.87
N VAL A 376 21.10 -9.95 -4.86
CA VAL A 376 21.99 -10.97 -5.45
C VAL A 376 21.95 -12.28 -4.66
N GLU A 377 21.89 -12.22 -3.33
CA GLU A 377 21.78 -13.41 -2.48
C GLU A 377 20.52 -14.23 -2.80
N VAL A 378 19.39 -13.55 -3.02
CA VAL A 378 18.11 -14.20 -3.35
C VAL A 378 18.02 -14.55 -4.84
N PHE A 379 18.58 -13.71 -5.72
CA PHE A 379 18.57 -13.88 -7.17
C PHE A 379 20.00 -13.84 -7.74
N PRO A 380 20.74 -14.97 -7.70
CA PRO A 380 22.12 -15.02 -8.18
C PRO A 380 22.31 -14.57 -9.63
N VAL A 381 21.26 -14.67 -10.46
CA VAL A 381 21.25 -14.18 -11.84
C VAL A 381 21.58 -12.69 -11.98
N LEU A 382 21.41 -11.89 -10.92
CA LEU A 382 21.70 -10.47 -10.91
C LEU A 382 23.19 -10.14 -10.67
N GLU A 383 23.97 -11.10 -10.16
CA GLU A 383 25.38 -10.90 -9.80
C GLU A 383 26.20 -10.24 -10.92
N PRO A 384 26.12 -10.69 -12.19
CA PRO A 384 26.93 -10.11 -13.28
C PRO A 384 26.60 -8.64 -13.59
N LEU A 385 25.44 -8.14 -13.17
CA LEU A 385 25.01 -6.77 -13.46
C LEU A 385 25.17 -5.83 -12.26
N LEU A 386 25.06 -6.36 -11.04
CA LEU A 386 25.09 -5.54 -9.81
C LEU A 386 26.46 -5.51 -9.13
N GLN A 387 27.34 -6.47 -9.43
CA GLN A 387 28.68 -6.53 -8.85
C GLN A 387 29.81 -6.15 -9.83
N VAL A 388 29.55 -6.14 -11.14
CA VAL A 388 30.51 -5.68 -12.17
C VAL A 388 30.58 -4.15 -12.14
N GLY A 389 31.34 -3.62 -11.19
CA GLY A 389 31.49 -2.17 -10.96
C GLY A 389 31.90 -1.79 -9.53
N ARG A 390 32.04 -2.77 -8.62
CA ARG A 390 32.59 -2.59 -7.26
C ARG A 390 34.07 -3.01 -7.13
N LEU A 391 34.79 -3.13 -8.26
CA LEU A 391 36.24 -3.39 -8.31
C LEU A 391 37.04 -2.09 -8.38
#